data_AF-A0A3D5SJE0-F1
#
_entry.id   AF-A0A3D5SJE0-F1
#
_cell.length_a   1.000
_cell.length_b   1.000
_cell.length_c   1.000
_cell.angle_alpha   90.00
_cell.angle_beta   90.00
_cell.angle_gamma   90.00
#
_symmetry.space_group_name_H-M   'P 1'
#
loop_
_entity.id
_entity.type
_entity.pdbx_description
1 polymer ?
#
loop_
_entity_poly.entity_id
_entity_poly.type
_entity_poly.pdbx_seq_one_letter_code
_entity_poly.pdbx_strand_id
1 'polypeptide(L)'
;MGDDEVKAEAADFALYLNPHVTLALGRTTSLDITLPPAGVNAQVTVTDKPSALDPTQTAVTTSIDPERIEELPVNSRNYLEFTLLAPGVAPSNQQNSGGSGAASGSPLADSGFTFGGLRTRSNSISIDGLDNTDETTGAARIALSPEIIREFQIVNSGQSAEFGGAAGGAINVITRVGENEFHGDAFTFVSNERFNARESFSDPSPSSRLRFRRVQPGVALGGPLKRDRLFFYAAAEQEHLSAEDEAEIPSSTHTRINSLLASGFATRLAVRSLTPGRFRIGSDETEMAGKLTYIASPTSHVKLSFRLHKSARSRRWLQHRRPYRQIRARLGLVNTRSSKGRGYLDVSAATGLLVSILCLLPISVRPGNRKQEGTVLDGLDIMR
;
A
#
# COMPACT_ATOMS: atom_id res chain seq x y z
N MET A 1 13.33 -10.86 1.81
CA MET A 1 14.42 -11.85 1.69
C MET A 1 13.99 -13.23 2.18
N GLY A 2 14.44 -14.28 1.51
CA GLY A 2 14.37 -15.67 1.97
C GLY A 2 15.74 -16.30 1.80
N ASP A 3 16.19 -17.06 2.78
CA ASP A 3 17.37 -17.92 2.63
C ASP A 3 16.92 -19.20 1.96
N ASP A 4 17.37 -19.38 0.72
CA ASP A 4 17.08 -20.56 -0.09
C ASP A 4 18.32 -21.47 -0.14
N GLU A 5 18.07 -22.78 -0.22
CA GLU A 5 19.11 -23.80 -0.39
C GLU A 5 19.24 -24.15 -1.87
N VAL A 6 20.47 -24.10 -2.39
CA VAL A 6 20.78 -24.51 -3.76
C VAL A 6 21.59 -25.81 -3.74
N LYS A 7 21.04 -26.85 -4.37
CA LYS A 7 21.67 -28.16 -4.57
C LYS A 7 21.90 -28.41 -6.06
N ALA A 8 23.12 -28.80 -6.44
CA ALA A 8 23.44 -29.23 -7.80
C ALA A 8 24.18 -30.58 -7.81
N GLU A 9 23.74 -31.48 -8.70
CA GLU A 9 24.26 -32.84 -8.83
C GLU A 9 24.48 -33.22 -10.30
N ALA A 10 25.58 -33.92 -10.58
CA ALA A 10 25.91 -34.48 -11.89
C ALA A 10 26.67 -35.81 -11.70
N ALA A 11 26.49 -36.76 -12.64
CA ALA A 11 27.18 -38.04 -12.59
C ALA A 11 28.71 -37.84 -12.65
N ASP A 12 29.45 -38.58 -11.82
CA ASP A 12 30.92 -38.49 -11.70
C ASP A 12 31.48 -37.16 -11.15
N PHE A 13 30.63 -36.33 -10.55
CA PHE A 13 31.00 -35.08 -9.87
C PHE A 13 30.58 -35.07 -8.39
N ALA A 14 31.28 -34.32 -7.55
CA ALA A 14 30.91 -34.13 -6.14
C ALA A 14 29.63 -33.28 -5.99
N LEU A 15 28.86 -33.54 -4.94
CA LEU A 15 27.65 -32.78 -4.63
C LEU A 15 27.99 -31.33 -4.26
N TYR A 16 27.33 -30.37 -4.90
CA TYR A 16 27.34 -28.97 -4.48
C TYR A 16 26.14 -28.67 -3.59
N LEU A 17 26.41 -28.08 -2.43
CA LEU A 17 25.42 -27.66 -1.45
C LEU A 17 25.74 -26.24 -0.96
N ASN A 18 24.85 -25.30 -1.25
CA ASN A 18 24.88 -23.95 -0.67
C ASN A 18 23.61 -23.70 0.15
N PRO A 19 23.69 -23.75 1.49
CA PRO A 19 22.54 -23.59 2.37
C PRO A 19 22.10 -22.14 2.61
N HIS A 20 22.85 -21.14 2.12
CA HIS A 20 22.61 -19.73 2.41
C HIS A 20 22.65 -18.87 1.15
N VAL A 21 21.67 -19.05 0.25
CA VAL A 21 21.49 -18.17 -0.90
C VAL A 21 20.34 -17.20 -0.60
N THR A 22 20.67 -15.93 -0.38
CA THR A 22 19.67 -14.89 -0.15
C THR A 22 19.15 -14.36 -1.47
N LEU A 23 17.86 -14.56 -1.76
CA LEU A 23 17.19 -13.96 -2.91
C LEU A 23 16.47 -12.67 -2.51
N ALA A 24 16.82 -11.57 -3.20
CA ALA A 24 16.18 -10.26 -3.06
C ALA A 24 15.22 -9.99 -4.23
N LEU A 25 14.16 -9.20 -4.01
CA LEU A 25 13.14 -8.98 -5.04
C LEU A 25 13.70 -8.24 -6.26
N GLY A 26 13.39 -8.77 -7.45
CA GLY A 26 13.76 -8.16 -8.73
C GLY A 26 15.26 -8.04 -8.98
N ARG A 27 16.06 -8.86 -8.29
CA ARG A 27 17.46 -9.12 -8.61
C ARG A 27 17.62 -10.48 -9.24
N THR A 28 18.45 -10.56 -10.27
CA THR A 28 18.87 -11.84 -10.86
C THR A 28 20.10 -12.31 -10.11
N THR A 29 19.99 -13.41 -9.36
CA THR A 29 21.15 -14.00 -8.69
C THR A 29 21.76 -15.06 -9.61
N SER A 30 22.90 -14.73 -10.21
CA SER A 30 23.68 -15.70 -11.00
C SER A 30 24.67 -16.40 -10.09
N LEU A 31 24.58 -17.73 -10.03
CA LEU A 31 25.48 -18.57 -9.24
C LEU A 31 26.27 -19.47 -10.20
N ASP A 32 27.58 -19.21 -10.31
CA ASP A 32 28.47 -20.04 -11.11
C ASP A 32 28.91 -21.27 -10.30
N ILE A 33 28.27 -22.40 -10.57
CA ILE A 33 28.52 -23.66 -9.86
C ILE A 33 29.61 -24.44 -10.59
N THR A 34 30.80 -24.53 -9.99
CA THR A 34 31.88 -25.41 -10.48
C THR A 34 31.87 -26.71 -9.68
N LEU A 35 31.53 -27.83 -10.32
CA LEU A 35 31.55 -29.14 -9.68
C LEU A 35 32.92 -29.81 -9.83
N PRO A 36 33.60 -30.20 -8.73
CA PRO A 36 34.84 -30.96 -8.83
C PRO A 36 34.58 -32.44 -9.18
N PRO A 37 35.49 -33.13 -9.89
CA PRO A 37 35.36 -34.55 -10.20
C PRO A 37 35.20 -35.40 -8.93
N ALA A 38 34.40 -36.47 -9.00
CA ALA A 38 34.15 -37.37 -7.88
C ALA A 38 35.41 -38.16 -7.52
N GLY A 39 36.16 -37.66 -6.54
CA GLY A 39 37.32 -38.31 -5.96
C GLY A 39 37.39 -37.96 -4.47
N VAL A 40 36.93 -38.91 -3.64
CA VAL A 40 36.70 -38.79 -2.18
C VAL A 40 35.39 -38.05 -1.85
N ASN A 41 34.58 -38.63 -0.95
CA ASN A 41 33.34 -38.08 -0.38
C ASN A 41 33.58 -36.75 0.36
N ALA A 42 33.96 -35.70 -0.36
CA ALA A 42 34.09 -34.36 0.16
C ALA A 42 32.80 -33.60 -0.17
N GLN A 43 31.96 -33.39 0.84
CA GLN A 43 30.87 -32.42 0.77
C GLN A 43 31.52 -31.03 0.74
N VAL A 44 31.42 -30.34 -0.40
CA VAL A 44 31.92 -28.96 -0.51
C VAL A 44 30.79 -28.03 -0.07
N THR A 45 30.81 -27.63 1.20
CA THR A 45 29.96 -26.54 1.70
C THR A 45 30.60 -25.22 1.27
N VAL A 46 30.01 -24.58 0.26
CA VAL A 46 30.48 -23.27 -0.22
C VAL A 46 29.82 -22.18 0.62
N THR A 47 30.60 -21.50 1.46
CA THR A 47 30.22 -20.26 2.17
C THR A 47 30.49 -19.01 1.33
N ASP A 48 30.51 -19.13 0.01
CA ASP A 48 30.74 -17.99 -0.87
C ASP A 48 29.44 -17.20 -0.98
N LYS A 49 29.47 -15.97 -0.43
CA LYS A 49 28.36 -15.04 -0.57
C LYS A 49 28.43 -14.48 -2.00
N PRO A 50 27.38 -14.62 -2.82
CA PRO A 50 27.39 -14.03 -4.15
C PRO A 50 27.72 -12.53 -4.05
N SER A 51 28.47 -12.01 -5.03
CA SER A 51 28.83 -10.60 -5.11
C SER A 51 27.59 -9.74 -4.91
N ALA A 52 27.63 -8.79 -3.95
CA ALA A 52 26.51 -7.89 -3.68
C ALA A 52 26.14 -6.99 -4.88
N LEU A 53 27.06 -6.86 -5.84
CA LEU A 53 26.90 -6.19 -7.12
C LEU A 53 26.56 -7.22 -8.20
N ASP A 54 25.40 -7.04 -8.80
CA ASP A 54 24.99 -7.71 -10.04
C ASP A 54 25.46 -6.85 -11.23
N PRO A 55 26.51 -7.24 -11.98
CA PRO A 55 27.02 -6.48 -13.12
C PRO A 55 26.06 -6.49 -14.32
N THR A 56 25.01 -7.31 -14.31
CA THR A 56 23.99 -7.35 -15.36
C THR A 56 22.81 -6.43 -15.07
N GLN A 57 22.68 -5.95 -13.83
CA GLN A 57 21.60 -5.07 -13.42
C GLN A 57 21.84 -3.64 -13.93
N THR A 58 21.06 -3.22 -14.92
CA THR A 58 21.09 -1.86 -15.49
C THR A 58 20.22 -0.86 -14.71
N ALA A 59 19.37 -1.36 -13.81
CA ALA A 59 18.40 -0.58 -13.05
C ALA A 59 18.91 -0.21 -11.64
N VAL A 60 18.69 1.04 -11.23
CA VAL A 60 18.94 1.46 -9.85
C VAL A 60 17.75 1.04 -9.00
N THR A 61 17.91 -0.05 -8.25
CA THR A 61 16.86 -0.65 -7.42
C THR A 61 17.22 -0.56 -5.94
N THR A 62 16.25 -0.20 -5.10
CA THR A 62 16.34 -0.26 -3.64
C THR A 62 15.27 -1.22 -3.13
N SER A 63 15.67 -2.22 -2.33
CA SER A 63 14.74 -3.07 -1.61
C SER A 63 14.62 -2.60 -0.15
N ILE A 64 13.39 -2.53 0.36
CA ILE A 64 13.13 -2.30 1.78
C ILE A 64 12.65 -3.62 2.37
N ASP A 65 13.50 -4.20 3.22
CA ASP A 65 13.33 -5.52 3.82
C ASP A 65 12.31 -5.48 4.98
N PRO A 66 11.67 -6.64 5.31
CA PRO A 66 10.65 -6.71 6.35
C PRO A 66 11.08 -6.12 7.69
N GLU A 67 12.34 -6.33 8.08
CA GLU A 67 12.89 -5.86 9.36
C GLU A 67 12.87 -4.33 9.43
N ARG A 68 13.22 -3.65 8.32
CA ARG A 68 13.13 -2.18 8.26
C ARG A 68 11.69 -1.68 8.29
N ILE A 69 10.75 -2.43 7.71
CA ILE A 69 9.32 -2.09 7.74
C ILE A 69 8.79 -2.16 9.18
N GLU A 70 9.25 -3.15 9.95
CA GLU A 70 8.83 -3.35 11.34
C GLU A 70 9.53 -2.41 12.33
N GLU A 71 10.82 -2.12 12.13
CA GLU A 71 11.62 -1.32 13.07
C GLU A 71 11.51 0.19 12.85
N LEU A 72 11.25 0.64 11.62
CA LEU A 72 11.24 2.07 11.32
C LEU A 72 9.89 2.71 11.68
N PRO A 73 9.90 3.80 12.47
CA PRO A 73 8.67 4.49 12.80
C PRO A 73 8.11 5.23 11.58
N VAL A 74 6.86 4.92 11.24
CA VAL A 74 6.10 5.63 10.20
C VAL A 74 5.00 6.45 10.86
N ASN A 75 5.16 7.76 10.90
CA ASN A 75 4.28 8.65 11.68
C ASN A 75 2.82 8.61 11.21
N SER A 76 2.60 8.49 9.90
CA SER A 76 1.24 8.44 9.34
C SER A 76 0.70 7.01 9.16
N ARG A 77 1.55 5.99 9.40
CA ARG A 77 1.33 4.59 8.96
C ARG A 77 1.06 4.43 7.46
N ASN A 78 1.38 5.46 6.67
CA ASN A 78 1.37 5.37 5.21
C ASN A 78 2.59 4.57 4.75
N TYR A 79 2.32 3.36 4.27
CA TYR A 79 3.33 2.44 3.77
C TYR A 79 4.22 3.02 2.64
N LEU A 80 3.75 4.03 1.90
CA LEU A 80 4.56 4.65 0.85
C LEU A 80 5.68 5.55 1.38
N GLU A 81 5.67 5.93 2.67
CA GLU A 81 6.76 6.71 3.27
C GLU A 81 8.10 5.95 3.26
N PHE A 82 8.09 4.61 3.25
CA PHE A 82 9.31 3.81 3.07
C PHE A 82 10.03 4.08 1.75
N THR A 83 9.32 4.59 0.74
CA THR A 83 9.94 4.98 -0.55
C THR A 83 10.97 6.08 -0.37
N LEU A 84 10.81 6.94 0.63
CA LEU A 84 11.72 8.05 0.91
C LEU A 84 13.09 7.60 1.42
N LEU A 85 13.24 6.32 1.77
CA LEU A 85 14.53 5.73 2.14
C LEU A 85 15.41 5.47 0.90
N ALA A 86 14.83 5.41 -0.30
CA ALA A 86 15.58 5.19 -1.53
C ALA A 86 16.30 6.47 -1.99
N PRO A 87 17.54 6.36 -2.49
CA PRO A 87 18.35 7.50 -2.90
C PRO A 87 17.76 8.21 -4.11
N GLY A 88 17.67 9.54 -4.08
CA GLY A 88 17.08 10.32 -5.19
C GLY A 88 15.55 10.32 -5.19
N VAL A 89 14.92 9.84 -4.13
CA VAL A 89 13.50 10.06 -3.84
C VAL A 89 13.36 11.22 -2.87
N ALA A 90 12.43 12.12 -3.15
CA ALA A 90 12.07 13.21 -2.24
C ALA A 90 10.54 13.22 -2.02
N PRO A 91 10.06 13.69 -0.86
CA PRO A 91 8.63 13.90 -0.67
C PRO A 91 8.11 14.88 -1.72
N SER A 92 6.87 14.67 -2.18
CA SER A 92 6.21 15.68 -2.99
C SER A 92 6.05 16.94 -2.15
N ASN A 93 6.05 18.09 -2.81
CA ASN A 93 5.56 19.31 -2.19
C ASN A 93 4.07 19.09 -1.94
N GLN A 94 3.73 18.50 -0.80
CA GLN A 94 2.38 18.45 -0.28
C GLN A 94 1.89 19.89 -0.35
N GLN A 95 0.96 20.16 -1.27
CA GLN A 95 0.43 21.50 -1.44
C GLN A 95 -0.16 21.88 -0.08
N ASN A 96 0.59 22.76 0.58
CA ASN A 96 0.47 23.23 1.95
C ASN A 96 -0.96 23.07 2.48
N SER A 97 -1.24 21.96 3.17
CA SER A 97 -2.43 21.86 4.02
C SER A 97 -2.02 22.44 5.36
N GLY A 98 -1.83 23.76 5.40
CA GLY A 98 -1.68 24.48 6.65
C GLY A 98 -2.93 24.21 7.48
N GLY A 99 -2.80 23.35 8.49
CA GLY A 99 -3.90 22.87 9.32
C GLY A 99 -4.29 21.42 9.02
N SER A 100 -3.72 20.48 9.80
CA SER A 100 -4.12 19.06 9.91
C SER A 100 -4.22 18.26 8.59
N GLY A 101 -3.47 17.16 8.47
CA GLY A 101 -3.39 16.29 7.28
C GLY A 101 -4.70 15.70 6.71
N ALA A 102 -5.88 16.09 7.21
CA ALA A 102 -7.18 15.81 6.61
C ALA A 102 -7.71 16.95 5.69
N ALA A 103 -6.93 18.01 5.48
CA ALA A 103 -7.28 19.18 4.66
C ALA A 103 -6.60 19.22 3.27
N SER A 104 -6.46 18.08 2.58
CA SER A 104 -6.20 18.08 1.14
C SER A 104 -7.44 17.60 0.39
N GLY A 105 -8.29 18.55 0.02
CA GLY A 105 -9.11 18.43 -1.19
C GLY A 105 -8.34 19.02 -2.37
N SER A 106 -7.05 18.69 -2.51
CA SER A 106 -6.32 18.99 -3.75
C SER A 106 -7.13 18.37 -4.90
N PRO A 107 -7.38 19.12 -5.99
CA PRO A 107 -8.21 18.64 -7.09
C PRO A 107 -7.67 17.33 -7.71
N LEU A 108 -6.41 16.95 -7.45
CA LEU A 108 -5.85 15.62 -7.68
C LEU A 108 -4.81 15.32 -6.57
N ALA A 109 -4.92 14.21 -5.85
CA ALA A 109 -3.92 13.77 -4.86
C ALA A 109 -2.73 13.10 -5.57
N ASP A 110 -1.49 13.54 -5.38
CA ASP A 110 -0.36 12.86 -6.05
C ASP A 110 0.14 11.63 -5.30
N SER A 111 1.17 10.96 -5.84
CA SER A 111 1.79 9.79 -5.20
C SER A 111 2.42 10.07 -3.83
N GLY A 112 2.66 11.34 -3.48
CA GLY A 112 3.32 11.73 -2.23
C GLY A 112 4.85 11.84 -2.33
N PHE A 113 5.46 11.48 -3.46
CA PHE A 113 6.91 11.50 -3.66
C PHE A 113 7.30 11.77 -5.12
N THR A 114 8.57 12.13 -5.34
CA THR A 114 9.18 12.35 -6.65
C THR A 114 10.49 11.59 -6.75
N PHE A 115 10.74 11.01 -7.92
CA PHE A 115 12.02 10.40 -8.27
C PHE A 115 12.81 11.38 -9.13
N GLY A 116 14.03 11.74 -8.72
CA GLY A 116 14.95 12.56 -9.51
C GLY A 116 14.39 13.91 -9.95
N GLY A 117 13.39 14.47 -9.26
CA GLY A 117 12.73 15.73 -9.60
C GLY A 117 11.66 15.63 -10.70
N LEU A 118 11.29 14.42 -11.14
CA LEU A 118 10.21 14.22 -12.09
C LEU A 118 8.83 14.46 -11.45
N ARG A 119 7.78 14.49 -12.29
CA ARG A 119 6.42 14.77 -11.81
C ARG A 119 5.95 13.68 -10.84
N THR A 120 5.32 14.08 -9.75
CA THR A 120 4.80 13.19 -8.71
C THR A 120 3.70 12.24 -9.21
N ARG A 121 3.01 12.62 -10.28
CA ARG A 121 2.02 11.77 -10.97
C ARG A 121 2.59 10.83 -12.04
N SER A 122 3.91 10.81 -12.22
CA SER A 122 4.59 9.98 -13.23
C SER A 122 5.23 8.73 -12.61
N ASN A 123 4.81 8.37 -11.40
CA ASN A 123 5.29 7.19 -10.70
C ASN A 123 4.27 6.07 -10.87
N SER A 124 4.75 4.83 -10.95
CA SER A 124 3.88 3.65 -10.89
C SER A 124 3.97 3.00 -9.52
N ILE A 125 2.83 2.59 -9.00
CA ILE A 125 2.71 1.86 -7.73
C ILE A 125 1.97 0.57 -8.04
N SER A 126 2.56 -0.56 -7.71
CA SER A 126 1.98 -1.88 -7.90
C SER A 126 2.00 -2.67 -6.59
N ILE A 127 1.02 -3.55 -6.42
CA ILE A 127 0.97 -4.47 -5.29
C ILE A 127 0.87 -5.88 -5.83
N ASP A 128 1.85 -6.73 -5.49
CA ASP A 128 2.00 -8.09 -6.00
C ASP A 128 1.94 -8.13 -7.54
N GLY A 129 2.53 -7.12 -8.20
CA GLY A 129 2.52 -6.96 -9.66
C GLY A 129 1.23 -6.40 -10.27
N LEU A 130 0.19 -6.11 -9.48
CA LEU A 130 -1.05 -5.48 -9.97
C LEU A 130 -1.02 -3.97 -9.78
N ASP A 131 -1.36 -3.21 -10.83
CA ASP A 131 -1.30 -1.74 -10.80
C ASP A 131 -2.22 -1.12 -9.73
N ASN A 132 -1.66 -0.41 -8.78
CA ASN A 132 -2.34 0.33 -7.73
C ASN A 132 -2.30 1.84 -7.96
N THR A 133 -1.89 2.31 -9.13
CA THR A 133 -1.77 3.74 -9.45
C THR A 133 -3.11 4.30 -9.88
N ASP A 134 -3.54 5.44 -9.34
CA ASP A 134 -4.69 6.17 -9.83
C ASP A 134 -4.31 6.98 -11.07
N GLU A 135 -4.89 6.66 -12.21
CA GLU A 135 -4.52 7.26 -13.51
C GLU A 135 -4.75 8.78 -13.59
N THR A 136 -5.67 9.32 -12.78
CA THR A 136 -5.98 10.75 -12.83
C THR A 136 -5.04 11.54 -11.94
N THR A 137 -4.71 10.97 -10.79
CA THR A 137 -4.07 11.70 -9.69
C THR A 137 -2.59 11.28 -9.49
N GLY A 138 -2.25 10.03 -9.82
CA GLY A 138 -0.96 9.40 -9.57
C GLY A 138 -0.83 8.83 -8.15
N ALA A 139 -1.84 9.01 -7.29
CA ALA A 139 -1.87 8.45 -5.94
C ALA A 139 -2.05 6.92 -5.95
N ALA A 140 -1.77 6.27 -4.83
CA ALA A 140 -2.23 4.90 -4.61
C ALA A 140 -3.76 4.83 -4.55
N ARG A 141 -4.36 3.92 -5.32
CA ARG A 141 -5.80 3.63 -5.32
C ARG A 141 -6.26 3.01 -4.01
N ILE A 142 -5.41 2.17 -3.43
CA ILE A 142 -5.67 1.42 -2.21
C ILE A 142 -4.47 1.60 -1.28
N ALA A 143 -4.75 1.86 0.00
CA ALA A 143 -3.74 1.79 1.05
C ALA A 143 -3.73 0.41 1.71
N LEU A 144 -2.55 0.07 2.24
CA LEU A 144 -2.29 -1.17 2.93
C LEU A 144 -1.75 -0.85 4.32
N SER A 145 -2.22 -1.62 5.28
CA SER A 145 -1.63 -1.72 6.59
C SER A 145 -0.18 -2.24 6.47
N PRO A 146 0.84 -1.59 7.08
CA PRO A 146 2.22 -2.06 7.07
C PRO A 146 2.41 -3.54 7.43
N GLU A 147 1.55 -4.07 8.30
CA GLU A 147 1.58 -5.44 8.83
C GLU A 147 1.28 -6.51 7.77
N ILE A 148 0.66 -6.14 6.63
CA ILE A 148 0.49 -7.06 5.49
C ILE A 148 1.65 -6.99 4.50
N ILE A 149 2.54 -6.03 4.65
CA ILE A 149 3.63 -5.81 3.70
C ILE A 149 4.85 -6.63 4.14
N ARG A 150 5.42 -7.33 3.17
CA ARG A 150 6.66 -8.09 3.34
C ARG A 150 7.86 -7.28 2.89
N GLU A 151 7.79 -6.73 1.67
CA GLU A 151 8.96 -6.12 1.04
C GLU A 151 8.51 -5.05 0.04
N PHE A 152 9.32 -4.00 -0.08
CA PHE A 152 9.22 -3.04 -1.18
C PHE A 152 10.38 -3.23 -2.13
N GLN A 153 10.07 -3.13 -3.42
CA GLN A 153 11.07 -2.91 -4.45
C GLN A 153 10.79 -1.58 -5.11
N ILE A 154 11.80 -0.72 -5.09
CA ILE A 154 11.74 0.63 -5.62
C ILE A 154 12.76 0.70 -6.75
N VAL A 155 12.30 0.97 -7.96
CA VAL A 155 13.14 1.10 -9.14
C VAL A 155 13.17 2.56 -9.57
N ASN A 156 14.28 3.23 -9.30
CA ASN A 156 14.42 4.68 -9.48
C ASN A 156 14.78 5.04 -10.92
N SER A 157 15.55 4.21 -11.61
CA SER A 157 15.98 4.42 -13.00
C SER A 157 16.35 3.10 -13.66
N GLY A 158 16.44 3.09 -15.00
CA GLY A 158 16.75 1.87 -15.77
C GLY A 158 15.63 0.82 -15.71
N GLN A 159 14.40 1.26 -15.41
CA GLN A 159 13.21 0.42 -15.36
C GLN A 159 13.00 -0.27 -16.70
N SER A 160 12.73 -1.57 -16.68
CA SER A 160 12.46 -2.33 -17.89
C SER A 160 11.03 -2.11 -18.40
N ALA A 161 10.78 -2.48 -19.66
CA ALA A 161 9.56 -2.11 -20.40
C ALA A 161 8.26 -2.69 -19.81
N GLU A 162 8.34 -3.67 -18.90
CA GLU A 162 7.20 -4.18 -18.16
C GLU A 162 6.58 -3.15 -17.19
N PHE A 163 7.34 -2.14 -16.76
CA PHE A 163 6.87 -1.09 -15.87
C PHE A 163 6.26 0.08 -16.66
N GLY A 164 5.00 -0.10 -17.09
CA GLY A 164 4.22 0.96 -17.73
C GLY A 164 3.91 2.14 -16.80
N GLY A 165 3.78 3.35 -17.36
CA GLY A 165 3.36 4.55 -16.61
C GLY A 165 4.39 5.10 -15.60
N ALA A 166 5.58 4.53 -15.55
CA ALA A 166 6.56 4.74 -14.49
C ALA A 166 7.70 5.70 -14.87
N ALA A 167 7.41 6.75 -15.65
CA ALA A 167 8.46 7.64 -16.16
C ALA A 167 9.34 8.28 -15.06
N GLY A 168 8.78 8.47 -13.85
CA GLY A 168 9.48 8.86 -12.63
C GLY A 168 10.23 7.69 -11.99
N GLY A 169 9.48 6.72 -11.49
CA GLY A 169 9.98 5.52 -10.85
C GLY A 169 8.85 4.49 -10.65
N ALA A 170 9.23 3.23 -10.46
CA ALA A 170 8.30 2.14 -10.24
C ALA A 170 8.45 1.60 -8.81
N ILE A 171 7.32 1.38 -8.16
CA ILE A 171 7.26 0.77 -6.83
C ILE A 171 6.45 -0.51 -6.95
N ASN A 172 7.01 -1.59 -6.43
CA ASN A 172 6.33 -2.87 -6.29
C ASN A 172 6.30 -3.27 -4.83
N VAL A 173 5.10 -3.42 -4.30
CA VAL A 173 4.86 -3.80 -2.91
C VAL A 173 4.45 -5.26 -2.87
N ILE A 174 5.21 -6.07 -2.15
CA ILE A 174 4.93 -7.49 -1.97
C ILE A 174 4.26 -7.68 -0.63
N THR A 175 3.08 -8.30 -0.65
CA THR A 175 2.37 -8.64 0.59
C THR A 175 2.77 -10.00 1.12
N ARG A 176 2.71 -10.17 2.45
CA ARG A 176 3.02 -11.40 3.16
C ARG A 176 2.18 -12.58 2.66
N VAL A 177 2.71 -13.77 2.85
CA VAL A 177 2.06 -15.05 2.52
C VAL A 177 1.95 -15.85 3.82
N GLY A 178 0.88 -16.62 3.98
CA GLY A 178 0.72 -17.46 5.16
C GLY A 178 1.72 -18.62 5.18
N GLU A 179 1.98 -19.12 6.38
CA GLU A 179 2.90 -20.23 6.64
C GLU A 179 2.17 -21.42 7.29
N ASN A 180 2.89 -22.50 7.61
CA ASN A 180 2.33 -23.67 8.28
C ASN A 180 2.02 -23.46 9.76
N GLU A 181 2.45 -22.34 10.31
CA GLU A 181 2.16 -21.92 11.67
C GLU A 181 1.31 -20.66 11.65
N PHE A 182 0.39 -20.56 12.61
CA PHE A 182 -0.39 -19.35 12.79
C PHE A 182 0.49 -18.29 13.44
N HIS A 183 0.56 -17.12 12.82
CA HIS A 183 1.26 -15.95 13.34
C HIS A 183 0.47 -14.70 12.99
N GLY A 184 0.61 -13.68 13.82
CA GLY A 184 -0.12 -12.45 13.65
C GLY A 184 0.05 -11.55 14.84
N ASP A 185 -0.48 -10.35 14.71
CA ASP A 185 -0.33 -9.28 15.65
C ASP A 185 -1.63 -8.47 15.73
N ALA A 186 -1.85 -7.92 16.92
CA ALA A 186 -2.94 -7.00 17.18
C ALA A 186 -2.33 -5.71 17.74
N PHE A 187 -2.71 -4.58 17.17
CA PHE A 187 -2.08 -3.31 17.46
C PHE A 187 -3.11 -2.21 17.64
N THR A 188 -2.69 -1.14 18.31
CA THR A 188 -3.44 0.12 18.34
C THR A 188 -2.47 1.28 18.40
N PHE A 189 -2.62 2.23 17.49
CA PHE A 189 -1.85 3.47 17.51
C PHE A 189 -2.73 4.61 17.98
N VAL A 190 -2.19 5.46 18.86
CA VAL A 190 -2.89 6.62 19.40
C VAL A 190 -2.02 7.85 19.21
N SER A 191 -2.51 8.82 18.44
CA SER A 191 -1.91 10.15 18.35
C SER A 191 -2.83 11.15 19.05
N ASN A 192 -2.28 11.99 19.91
CA ASN A 192 -3.04 12.97 20.68
C ASN A 192 -2.30 14.30 20.73
N GLU A 193 -3.05 15.40 20.54
CA GLU A 193 -2.52 16.77 20.60
C GLU A 193 -1.75 17.08 21.89
N ARG A 194 -2.04 16.37 22.98
CA ARG A 194 -1.41 16.54 24.29
C ARG A 194 0.02 16.02 24.35
N PHE A 195 0.37 15.03 23.53
CA PHE A 195 1.71 14.44 23.50
C PHE A 195 2.60 15.08 22.42
N ASN A 196 2.00 15.82 21.48
CA ASN A 196 2.71 16.46 20.39
C ASN A 196 3.36 17.79 20.83
N ALA A 197 4.58 18.02 20.34
CA ALA A 197 5.21 19.34 20.38
C ALA A 197 4.36 20.36 19.61
N ARG A 198 4.53 21.65 19.93
CA ARG A 198 3.87 22.73 19.20
C ARG A 198 4.67 23.07 17.94
N GLU A 199 3.97 23.51 16.91
CA GLU A 199 4.61 24.10 15.74
C GLU A 199 5.40 25.35 16.15
N SER A 200 6.66 25.46 15.71
CA SER A 200 7.56 26.55 16.11
C SER A 200 7.06 27.95 15.74
N PHE A 201 6.14 28.04 14.78
CA PHE A 201 5.55 29.29 14.29
C PHE A 201 4.12 29.52 14.77
N SER A 202 3.59 28.66 15.65
CA SER A 202 2.25 28.83 16.22
C SER A 202 2.25 29.78 17.42
N ASP A 203 1.15 30.51 17.64
CA ASP A 203 0.97 31.34 18.83
C ASP A 203 1.22 30.50 20.11
N PRO A 204 2.09 30.96 21.04
CA PRO A 204 2.40 30.23 22.27
C PRO A 204 1.21 30.03 23.21
N SER A 205 0.10 30.76 23.01
CA SER A 205 -1.10 30.66 23.83
C SER A 205 -1.62 29.21 23.98
N PRO A 206 -2.06 28.79 25.19
CA PRO A 206 -2.77 27.53 25.40
C PRO A 206 -3.95 27.32 24.45
N SER A 207 -4.64 28.40 24.07
CA SER A 207 -5.78 28.36 23.15
C SER A 207 -5.37 28.16 21.70
N SER A 208 -4.11 28.32 21.31
CA SER A 208 -3.62 28.18 19.92
C SER A 208 -3.58 26.72 19.43
N ARG A 209 -3.48 25.75 20.35
CA ARG A 209 -3.34 24.33 19.98
C ARG A 209 -4.63 23.79 19.39
N LEU A 210 -4.57 23.33 18.14
CA LEU A 210 -5.66 22.62 17.47
C LEU A 210 -5.81 21.21 18.05
N ARG A 211 -7.06 20.77 18.18
CA ARG A 211 -7.35 19.39 18.56
C ARG A 211 -6.87 18.43 17.47
N PHE A 212 -6.22 17.34 17.85
CA PHE A 212 -5.79 16.29 16.94
C PHE A 212 -5.77 14.95 17.68
N ARG A 213 -6.79 14.12 17.43
CA ARG A 213 -6.91 12.80 18.04
C ARG A 213 -7.10 11.78 16.95
N ARG A 214 -6.19 10.81 16.89
CA ARG A 214 -6.25 9.70 15.96
C ARG A 214 -6.10 8.40 16.73
N VAL A 215 -6.96 7.44 16.46
CA VAL A 215 -6.88 6.09 17.01
C VAL A 215 -6.96 5.11 15.84
N GLN A 216 -5.99 4.20 15.76
CA GLN A 216 -5.85 3.26 14.66
C GLN A 216 -5.67 1.83 15.20
N PRO A 217 -6.74 1.13 15.61
CA PRO A 217 -6.66 -0.29 15.92
C PRO A 217 -6.56 -1.12 14.64
N GLY A 218 -5.86 -2.24 14.73
CA GLY A 218 -5.81 -3.20 13.65
C GLY A 218 -5.32 -4.57 14.10
N VAL A 219 -5.46 -5.52 13.19
CA VAL A 219 -5.04 -6.90 13.36
C VAL A 219 -4.49 -7.43 12.04
N ALA A 220 -3.46 -8.25 12.11
CA ALA A 220 -3.02 -9.08 11.01
C ALA A 220 -2.87 -10.54 11.47
N LEU A 221 -3.20 -11.47 10.58
CA LEU A 221 -3.15 -12.89 10.85
C LEU A 221 -2.81 -13.66 9.58
N GLY A 222 -1.84 -14.55 9.69
CA GLY A 222 -1.48 -15.52 8.67
C GLY A 222 -1.43 -16.93 9.23
N GLY A 223 -1.58 -17.91 8.34
CA GLY A 223 -1.45 -19.31 8.69
C GLY A 223 -2.02 -20.26 7.65
N PRO A 224 -2.09 -21.57 7.96
CA PRO A 224 -2.60 -22.57 7.04
C PRO A 224 -4.12 -22.74 7.21
N LEU A 225 -4.86 -22.69 6.10
CA LEU A 225 -6.20 -23.30 6.03
C LEU A 225 -6.09 -24.82 5.82
N LYS A 226 -5.05 -25.24 5.10
CA LYS A 226 -4.64 -26.64 4.95
C LYS A 226 -3.12 -26.67 4.94
N ARG A 227 -2.52 -27.33 5.94
CA ARG A 227 -1.05 -27.46 6.02
C ARG A 227 -0.47 -27.95 4.70
N ASP A 228 0.68 -27.38 4.36
CA ASP A 228 1.48 -27.65 3.16
C ASP A 228 0.80 -27.36 1.80
N ARG A 229 -0.43 -26.83 1.80
CA ARG A 229 -1.18 -26.64 0.54
C ARG A 229 -1.95 -25.34 0.43
N LEU A 230 -2.57 -24.86 1.49
CA LEU A 230 -3.45 -23.70 1.43
C LEU A 230 -3.17 -22.77 2.59
N PHE A 231 -2.71 -21.57 2.25
CA PHE A 231 -2.27 -20.55 3.19
C PHE A 231 -3.07 -19.29 3.01
N PHE A 232 -3.29 -18.55 4.09
CA PHE A 232 -3.86 -17.22 4.04
C PHE A 232 -3.01 -16.25 4.84
N TYR A 233 -3.06 -14.97 4.45
CA TYR A 233 -2.59 -13.86 5.25
C TYR A 233 -3.55 -12.70 5.04
N ALA A 234 -4.06 -12.09 6.10
CA ALA A 234 -4.96 -10.96 6.02
C ALA A 234 -4.66 -9.94 7.11
N ALA A 235 -4.90 -8.67 6.79
CA ALA A 235 -4.83 -7.56 7.74
C ALA A 235 -6.06 -6.67 7.60
N ALA A 236 -6.49 -6.12 8.73
CA ALA A 236 -7.56 -5.17 8.81
C ALA A 236 -7.20 -4.07 9.81
N GLU A 237 -7.38 -2.82 9.40
CA GLU A 237 -7.19 -1.67 10.28
C GLU A 237 -8.35 -0.69 10.13
N GLN A 238 -8.61 0.04 11.21
CA GLN A 238 -9.59 1.12 11.23
C GLN A 238 -8.92 2.37 11.74
N GLU A 239 -9.11 3.50 11.07
CA GLU A 239 -8.69 4.81 11.56
C GLU A 239 -9.92 5.59 12.00
N HIS A 240 -9.87 6.13 13.23
CA HIS A 240 -10.75 7.19 13.67
C HIS A 240 -9.94 8.47 13.91
N LEU A 241 -10.14 9.47 13.07
CA LEU A 241 -9.54 10.79 13.18
C LEU A 241 -10.59 11.82 13.60
N SER A 242 -10.22 12.62 14.59
CA SER A 242 -11.03 13.71 15.10
C SER A 242 -10.11 14.89 15.39
N ALA A 243 -10.16 15.91 14.53
CA ALA A 243 -9.26 17.04 14.57
C ALA A 243 -10.00 18.38 14.42
N GLU A 244 -9.27 19.46 14.63
CA GLU A 244 -9.66 20.83 14.31
C GLU A 244 -8.72 21.39 13.27
N ASP A 245 -9.28 22.19 12.39
CA ASP A 245 -8.60 22.94 11.35
C ASP A 245 -9.05 24.39 11.43
N GLU A 246 -8.27 25.32 10.87
CA GLU A 246 -8.47 26.75 11.03
C GLU A 246 -8.44 27.48 9.69
N ALA A 247 -9.51 28.22 9.40
CA ALA A 247 -9.57 29.09 8.24
C ALA A 247 -9.10 30.50 8.63
N GLU A 248 -7.82 30.77 8.38
CA GLU A 248 -7.24 32.10 8.60
C GLU A 248 -7.48 32.99 7.38
N ILE A 249 -8.43 33.93 7.50
CA ILE A 249 -8.73 34.92 6.46
C ILE A 249 -8.48 36.30 7.06
N PRO A 250 -7.61 37.14 6.47
CA PRO A 250 -7.43 38.51 6.92
C PRO A 250 -8.78 39.23 7.05
N SER A 251 -8.99 39.94 8.15
CA SER A 251 -10.29 40.56 8.49
C SER A 251 -10.82 41.50 7.39
N SER A 252 -9.93 42.23 6.72
CA SER A 252 -10.27 43.10 5.58
C SER A 252 -10.79 42.32 4.38
N THR A 253 -10.16 41.18 4.06
CA THR A 253 -10.57 40.28 2.97
C THR A 253 -11.89 39.60 3.30
N HIS A 254 -12.03 39.07 4.51
CA HIS A 254 -13.26 38.46 5.00
C HIS A 254 -14.47 39.40 4.89
N THR A 255 -14.30 40.65 5.33
CA THR A 255 -15.35 41.67 5.27
C THR A 255 -15.76 41.98 3.83
N ARG A 256 -14.78 42.13 2.92
CA ARG A 256 -15.02 42.38 1.49
C ARG A 256 -15.74 41.24 0.79
N ILE A 257 -15.38 39.99 1.08
CA ILE A 257 -16.04 38.83 0.47
C ILE A 257 -17.48 38.74 0.96
N ASN A 258 -17.71 38.90 2.27
CA ASN A 258 -19.05 38.84 2.82
C ASN A 258 -19.96 39.97 2.32
N SER A 259 -19.43 41.18 2.13
CA SER A 259 -20.22 42.27 1.53
C SER A 259 -20.58 42.00 0.08
N LEU A 260 -19.69 41.40 -0.71
CA LEU A 260 -19.97 40.98 -2.09
C LEU A 260 -20.97 39.81 -2.17
N LEU A 261 -20.89 38.84 -1.26
CA LEU A 261 -21.86 37.74 -1.20
C LEU A 261 -23.26 38.24 -0.80
N ALA A 262 -23.31 39.24 0.10
CA ALA A 262 -24.55 39.88 0.54
C ALA A 262 -25.15 40.82 -0.53
N SER A 263 -24.35 41.40 -1.41
CA SER A 263 -24.83 42.30 -2.48
C SER A 263 -25.62 41.59 -3.58
N GLY A 264 -25.67 40.25 -3.56
CA GLY A 264 -26.34 39.46 -4.58
C GLY A 264 -25.52 39.27 -5.87
N PHE A 265 -24.25 39.71 -5.90
CA PHE A 265 -23.35 39.53 -7.05
C PHE A 265 -23.30 38.07 -7.55
N ALA A 266 -23.46 37.11 -6.63
CA ALA A 266 -23.41 35.69 -6.94
C ALA A 266 -24.63 34.93 -6.40
N THR A 267 -25.83 35.30 -6.86
CA THR A 267 -27.10 34.67 -6.44
C THR A 267 -27.16 33.15 -6.62
N ARG A 268 -26.37 32.60 -7.56
CA ARG A 268 -26.26 31.15 -7.82
C ARG A 268 -25.31 30.42 -6.89
N LEU A 269 -24.49 31.12 -6.10
CA LEU A 269 -23.65 30.48 -5.10
C LEU A 269 -24.51 30.03 -3.91
N ALA A 270 -24.28 28.79 -3.47
CA ALA A 270 -24.87 28.27 -2.24
C ALA A 270 -24.28 28.93 -0.97
N VAL A 271 -23.07 29.50 -1.08
CA VAL A 271 -22.36 30.14 0.03
C VAL A 271 -22.78 31.60 0.12
N ARG A 272 -23.25 32.03 1.30
CA ARG A 272 -23.74 33.40 1.55
C ARG A 272 -22.86 34.20 2.50
N SER A 273 -22.02 33.52 3.27
CA SER A 273 -21.02 34.13 4.13
C SER A 273 -19.87 33.14 4.36
N LEU A 274 -18.68 33.67 4.55
CA LEU A 274 -17.53 32.96 5.08
C LEU A 274 -17.45 33.21 6.58
N THR A 275 -17.11 32.18 7.35
CA THR A 275 -16.83 32.28 8.78
C THR A 275 -15.38 31.85 9.01
N PRO A 276 -14.47 32.78 9.38
CA PRO A 276 -13.10 32.45 9.71
C PRO A 276 -13.04 31.80 11.09
N GLY A 277 -11.90 31.16 11.37
CA GLY A 277 -11.64 30.48 12.63
C GLY A 277 -11.76 28.97 12.52
N ARG A 278 -11.88 28.34 13.68
CA ARG A 278 -11.72 26.88 13.81
C ARG A 278 -12.97 26.11 13.47
N PHE A 279 -12.78 24.98 12.82
CA PHE A 279 -13.84 24.03 12.53
C PHE A 279 -13.36 22.60 12.75
N ARG A 280 -14.29 21.73 13.13
CA ARG A 280 -13.99 20.32 13.33
C ARG A 280 -13.95 19.59 12.00
N ILE A 281 -12.95 18.73 11.88
CA ILE A 281 -12.83 17.75 10.81
C ILE A 281 -12.68 16.36 11.43
N GLY A 282 -13.03 15.34 10.65
CA GLY A 282 -12.81 13.97 11.07
C GLY A 282 -13.01 13.00 9.93
N SER A 283 -12.35 11.86 10.04
CA SER A 283 -12.46 10.74 9.11
C SER A 283 -12.60 9.44 9.89
N ASP A 284 -13.41 8.55 9.34
CA ASP A 284 -13.45 7.15 9.70
C ASP A 284 -13.03 6.36 8.46
N GLU A 285 -11.88 5.71 8.53
CA GLU A 285 -11.36 4.90 7.43
C GLU A 285 -11.23 3.43 7.89
N THR A 286 -11.48 2.50 6.99
CA THR A 286 -11.37 1.07 7.25
C THR A 286 -10.71 0.43 6.05
N GLU A 287 -9.61 -0.25 6.29
CA GLU A 287 -8.81 -0.91 5.27
C GLU A 287 -8.73 -2.38 5.60
N MET A 288 -8.91 -3.22 4.59
CA MET A 288 -8.75 -4.66 4.71
C MET A 288 -8.07 -5.18 3.47
N ALA A 289 -7.04 -5.99 3.66
CA ALA A 289 -6.38 -6.67 2.57
C ALA A 289 -6.12 -8.12 2.97
N GLY A 290 -6.09 -9.00 1.98
CA GLY A 290 -5.75 -10.39 2.21
C GLY A 290 -5.32 -11.11 0.97
N LYS A 291 -4.59 -12.19 1.18
CA LYS A 291 -4.06 -13.08 0.16
C LYS A 291 -4.30 -14.52 0.59
N LEU A 292 -4.71 -15.34 -0.36
CA LEU A 292 -4.89 -16.77 -0.23
C LEU A 292 -4.03 -17.45 -1.29
N THR A 293 -3.15 -18.35 -0.86
CA THR A 293 -2.19 -19.04 -1.72
C THR A 293 -2.42 -20.54 -1.66
N TYR A 294 -2.73 -21.14 -2.80
CA TYR A 294 -2.87 -22.58 -2.95
C TYR A 294 -1.69 -23.15 -3.74
N ILE A 295 -0.94 -24.05 -3.11
CA ILE A 295 0.15 -24.81 -3.73
C ILE A 295 -0.46 -26.10 -4.29
N ALA A 296 -0.61 -26.15 -5.62
CA ALA A 296 -1.13 -27.34 -6.31
C ALA A 296 -0.04 -28.39 -6.51
N SER A 297 1.18 -27.94 -6.78
CA SER A 297 2.40 -28.76 -6.89
C SER A 297 3.62 -27.92 -6.50
N PRO A 298 4.82 -28.51 -6.35
CA PRO A 298 6.06 -27.75 -6.10
C PRO A 298 6.36 -26.65 -7.14
N THR A 299 5.73 -26.72 -8.31
CA THR A 299 5.97 -25.82 -9.45
C THR A 299 4.75 -25.03 -9.90
N SER A 300 3.59 -25.23 -9.25
CA SER A 300 2.32 -24.60 -9.63
C SER A 300 1.60 -24.09 -8.40
N HIS A 301 1.33 -22.79 -8.38
CA HIS A 301 0.62 -22.13 -7.31
C HIS A 301 -0.41 -21.13 -7.84
N VAL A 302 -1.52 -21.02 -7.12
CA VAL A 302 -2.61 -20.09 -7.41
C VAL A 302 -2.70 -19.09 -6.26
N LYS A 303 -2.73 -17.81 -6.60
CA LYS A 303 -2.86 -16.72 -5.64
C LYS A 303 -4.16 -15.98 -5.90
N LEU A 304 -4.94 -15.78 -4.84
CA LEU A 304 -6.11 -14.92 -4.80
C LEU A 304 -5.85 -13.79 -3.81
N SER A 305 -6.00 -12.55 -4.23
CA SER A 305 -5.78 -11.39 -3.37
C SER A 305 -7.00 -10.47 -3.41
N PHE A 306 -7.44 -9.98 -2.25
CA PHE A 306 -8.52 -9.00 -2.15
C PHE A 306 -8.05 -7.77 -1.38
N ARG A 307 -8.61 -6.62 -1.73
CA ARG A 307 -8.36 -5.36 -1.03
C ARG A 307 -9.63 -4.53 -0.98
N LEU A 308 -9.91 -3.96 0.18
CA LEU A 308 -11.10 -3.17 0.49
C LEU A 308 -10.67 -1.92 1.23
N HIS A 309 -11.16 -0.78 0.76
CA HIS A 309 -11.00 0.50 1.45
C HIS A 309 -12.36 1.18 1.55
N LYS A 310 -12.71 1.62 2.75
CA LYS A 310 -13.92 2.39 3.04
C LYS A 310 -13.54 3.64 3.80
N SER A 311 -13.96 4.79 3.31
CA SER A 311 -13.73 6.08 3.97
C SER A 311 -15.03 6.85 4.13
N ALA A 312 -15.21 7.44 5.30
CA ALA A 312 -16.26 8.41 5.60
C ALA A 312 -15.61 9.67 6.16
N ARG A 313 -15.83 10.81 5.49
CA ARG A 313 -15.25 12.09 5.91
C ARG A 313 -16.34 13.07 6.33
N SER A 314 -16.07 13.77 7.42
CA SER A 314 -16.90 14.88 7.89
C SER A 314 -16.11 16.19 7.77
N ARG A 315 -16.68 17.15 7.02
CA ARG A 315 -16.19 18.52 6.95
C ARG A 315 -17.35 19.45 7.27
N ARG A 316 -17.27 20.14 8.40
CA ARG A 316 -18.34 21.02 8.89
C ARG A 316 -18.06 22.49 8.58
N TRP A 317 -17.41 22.77 7.45
CA TRP A 317 -17.07 24.12 7.00
C TRP A 317 -18.24 24.83 6.27
N LEU A 318 -19.25 24.07 5.84
CA LEU A 318 -20.45 24.58 5.20
C LEU A 318 -21.67 24.00 5.92
N GLN A 319 -22.57 24.87 6.37
CA GLN A 319 -23.77 24.53 7.15
C GLN A 319 -24.73 23.52 6.48
N HIS A 320 -24.43 23.02 5.27
CA HIS A 320 -25.35 22.29 4.39
C HIS A 320 -24.79 21.09 3.59
N ARG A 321 -23.61 20.51 3.90
CA ARG A 321 -23.16 19.29 3.19
C ARG A 321 -23.13 18.04 4.07
N ARG A 322 -23.78 16.98 3.56
CA ARG A 322 -23.86 15.63 4.15
C ARG A 322 -22.50 14.92 4.09
N PRO A 323 -22.22 13.96 5.00
CA PRO A 323 -20.99 13.17 4.99
C PRO A 323 -20.82 12.44 3.65
N TYR A 324 -19.57 12.38 3.16
CA TYR A 324 -19.20 11.68 1.93
C TYR A 324 -18.70 10.27 2.28
N ARG A 325 -19.09 9.26 1.49
CA ARG A 325 -18.69 7.86 1.67
C ARG A 325 -18.10 7.32 0.37
N GLN A 326 -16.94 6.66 0.44
CA GLN A 326 -16.34 5.91 -0.66
C GLN A 326 -16.12 4.45 -0.26
N ILE A 327 -16.32 3.53 -1.20
CA ILE A 327 -15.94 2.12 -1.09
C ILE A 327 -15.16 1.78 -2.36
N ARG A 328 -13.97 1.19 -2.20
CA ARG A 328 -13.16 0.64 -3.30
C ARG A 328 -12.88 -0.83 -2.99
N ALA A 329 -13.03 -1.68 -3.99
CA ALA A 329 -12.77 -3.11 -3.88
C ALA A 329 -11.97 -3.59 -5.09
N ARG A 330 -10.98 -4.47 -4.87
CA ARG A 330 -10.28 -5.14 -5.96
C ARG A 330 -9.97 -6.58 -5.63
N LEU A 331 -10.14 -7.44 -6.63
CA LEU A 331 -9.83 -8.86 -6.58
C LEU A 331 -8.80 -9.16 -7.68
N GLY A 332 -7.73 -9.87 -7.32
CA GLY A 332 -6.70 -10.33 -8.25
C GLY A 332 -6.53 -11.83 -8.18
N LEU A 333 -6.50 -12.49 -9.33
CA LEU A 333 -6.15 -13.91 -9.46
C LEU A 333 -4.88 -14.00 -10.30
N VAL A 334 -3.86 -14.68 -9.78
CA VAL A 334 -2.60 -14.93 -10.52
C VAL A 334 -2.30 -16.42 -10.48
N ASN A 335 -2.07 -17.00 -11.66
CA ASN A 335 -1.64 -18.38 -11.85
C ASN A 335 -0.25 -18.37 -12.46
N THR A 336 0.73 -18.94 -11.76
CA THR A 336 2.10 -19.07 -12.27
C THR A 336 2.43 -20.55 -12.40
N ARG A 337 2.75 -20.95 -13.63
CA ARG A 337 3.18 -22.31 -13.97
C ARG A 337 4.63 -22.27 -14.41
N SER A 338 5.52 -23.01 -13.75
CA SER A 338 6.84 -23.28 -14.31
C SER A 338 6.67 -24.02 -15.64
N SER A 339 7.43 -23.62 -16.67
CA SER A 339 7.30 -24.07 -18.05
C SER A 339 7.62 -25.56 -18.21
N LYS A 340 6.68 -26.45 -17.88
CA LYS A 340 6.62 -27.85 -18.37
C LYS A 340 5.24 -28.46 -18.03
N GLY A 341 4.50 -28.80 -19.08
CA GLY A 341 3.26 -29.58 -19.04
C GLY A 341 2.00 -28.74 -19.22
N ARG A 342 1.15 -29.07 -20.19
CA ARG A 342 -0.22 -28.53 -20.35
C ARG A 342 -1.18 -29.45 -19.60
N GLY A 343 -2.01 -28.85 -18.76
CA GLY A 343 -3.15 -29.49 -18.10
C GLY A 343 -4.14 -28.39 -17.72
N TYR A 344 -5.38 -28.53 -18.19
CA TYR A 344 -6.51 -27.66 -17.85
C TYR A 344 -7.02 -28.06 -16.46
N LEU A 345 -7.08 -27.11 -15.53
CA LEU A 345 -7.76 -27.28 -14.24
C LEU A 345 -9.15 -26.65 -14.35
N ASP A 346 -10.15 -27.41 -13.94
CA ASP A 346 -11.57 -27.09 -14.02
C ASP A 346 -11.92 -25.89 -13.12
N VAL A 347 -12.36 -24.81 -13.74
CA VAL A 347 -12.60 -23.48 -13.13
C VAL A 347 -13.84 -23.48 -12.20
N SER A 348 -14.67 -24.53 -12.27
CA SER A 348 -15.94 -24.68 -11.53
C SER A 348 -15.77 -24.68 -10.00
N ALA A 349 -14.72 -25.30 -9.47
CA ALA A 349 -14.53 -25.41 -8.01
C ALA A 349 -14.12 -24.07 -7.35
N ALA A 350 -13.44 -23.19 -8.09
CA ALA A 350 -13.02 -21.88 -7.59
C ALA A 350 -14.19 -20.89 -7.50
N THR A 351 -15.20 -21.04 -8.37
CA THR A 351 -16.39 -20.18 -8.38
C THR A 351 -17.30 -20.43 -7.17
N GLY A 352 -17.40 -21.67 -6.69
CA GLY A 352 -18.21 -22.04 -5.52
C GLY A 352 -17.69 -21.44 -4.21
N LEU A 353 -16.36 -21.41 -4.02
CA LEU A 353 -15.73 -20.86 -2.82
C LEU A 353 -15.86 -19.32 -2.75
N LEU A 354 -15.86 -18.65 -3.91
CA LEU A 354 -15.98 -17.20 -4.07
C LEU A 354 -17.37 -16.67 -3.65
N VAL A 355 -18.43 -17.42 -3.92
CA VAL A 355 -19.81 -17.05 -3.53
C VAL A 355 -20.02 -17.21 -2.02
N SER A 356 -19.42 -18.22 -1.39
CA SER A 356 -19.57 -18.46 0.05
C SER A 356 -18.83 -17.43 0.93
N ILE A 357 -17.67 -16.95 0.49
CA ILE A 357 -16.90 -15.92 1.23
C ILE A 357 -17.59 -14.54 1.13
N LEU A 358 -18.23 -14.22 -0.01
CA LEU A 358 -18.98 -12.97 -0.16
C LEU A 358 -20.26 -12.94 0.71
N CYS A 359 -20.88 -14.09 0.98
CA CYS A 359 -22.10 -14.19 1.79
C CYS A 359 -21.87 -14.14 3.32
N LEU A 360 -20.62 -14.28 3.79
CA LEU A 360 -20.29 -14.28 5.23
C LEU A 360 -19.99 -12.89 5.81
N LEU A 361 -19.95 -11.83 4.98
CA LEU A 361 -19.79 -10.45 5.43
C LEU A 361 -21.15 -9.87 5.84
N PRO A 362 -21.30 -9.28 7.05
CA PRO A 362 -22.55 -8.66 7.47
C PRO A 362 -22.70 -7.31 6.76
N ILE A 363 -23.16 -7.33 5.51
CA ILE A 363 -23.53 -6.11 4.78
C ILE A 363 -24.95 -5.72 5.22
N SER A 364 -25.04 -4.95 6.31
CA SER A 364 -26.29 -4.27 6.66
C SER A 364 -26.51 -3.08 5.70
N VAL A 365 -27.15 -3.34 4.56
CA VAL A 365 -27.75 -2.29 3.74
C VAL A 365 -29.12 -1.97 4.33
N ARG A 366 -29.24 -0.85 5.06
CA ARG A 366 -30.58 -0.29 5.34
C ARG A 366 -31.15 0.28 4.04
N PRO A 367 -32.35 -0.12 3.60
CA PRO A 367 -32.95 0.42 2.39
C PRO A 367 -33.42 1.84 2.66
N GLY A 368 -32.83 2.82 1.97
CA GLY A 368 -33.18 4.23 2.12
C GLY A 368 -32.89 5.04 0.86
N ASN A 369 -33.89 5.06 -0.04
CA ASN A 369 -34.12 5.98 -1.16
C ASN A 369 -32.92 6.39 -2.05
N ARG A 370 -32.97 5.85 -3.29
CA ARG A 370 -32.33 6.31 -4.54
C ARG A 370 -31.67 7.69 -4.46
N LYS A 371 -30.33 7.75 -4.57
CA LYS A 371 -29.58 8.58 -5.53
C LYS A 371 -28.06 8.44 -5.36
N GLN A 372 -27.41 8.05 -6.47
CA GLN A 372 -25.97 8.07 -6.78
C GLN A 372 -25.04 7.37 -5.76
N GLU A 373 -25.14 6.04 -5.72
CA GLU A 373 -24.04 5.17 -5.30
C GLU A 373 -23.20 4.84 -6.54
N GLY A 374 -21.97 5.35 -6.60
CA GLY A 374 -21.00 4.96 -7.62
C GLY A 374 -20.26 3.71 -7.15
N THR A 375 -20.80 2.54 -7.46
CA THR A 375 -20.05 1.27 -7.40
C THR A 375 -19.28 1.14 -8.70
N VAL A 376 -17.96 1.33 -8.68
CA VAL A 376 -17.10 0.99 -9.82
C VAL A 376 -16.57 -0.43 -9.55
N LEU A 377 -17.20 -1.41 -10.18
CA LEU A 377 -16.67 -2.76 -10.36
C LEU A 377 -16.05 -2.78 -11.76
N ASP A 378 -14.75 -2.52 -11.87
CA ASP A 378 -14.05 -2.62 -13.15
C ASP A 378 -13.07 -3.81 -13.16
N GLY A 379 -13.27 -4.68 -14.15
CA GLY A 379 -12.23 -5.44 -14.82
C GLY A 379 -11.75 -6.74 -14.16
N LEU A 380 -12.35 -7.86 -14.55
CA LEU A 380 -11.68 -9.17 -14.56
C LEU A 380 -10.66 -9.14 -15.71
N ASP A 381 -9.40 -8.81 -15.41
CA ASP A 381 -8.35 -8.81 -16.43
C ASP A 381 -7.76 -10.23 -16.57
N ILE A 382 -8.22 -10.95 -17.59
CA ILE A 382 -7.65 -12.24 -17.99
C ILE A 382 -6.46 -11.93 -18.90
N MET A 383 -5.28 -11.80 -18.30
CA MET A 383 -4.02 -11.78 -19.06
C MET A 383 -3.85 -13.14 -19.75
N ARG A 384 -3.68 -13.12 -21.07
CA ARG A 384 -3.55 -14.30 -21.93
C ARG A 384 -2.11 -14.75 -22.06
#